data_AF-A0A3D3XDE1-F1
#
_entry.id   AF-A0A3D3XDE1-F1
#
_cell.length_a   1.000
_cell.length_b   1.000
_cell.length_c   1.000
_cell.angle_alpha   90.00
_cell.angle_beta   90.00
_cell.angle_gamma   90.00
#
_symmetry.space_group_name_H-M   'P 1'
#
loop_
_entity.id
_entity.type
_entity.pdbx_description
1 polymer ?
#
loop_
_entity_poly.entity_id
_entity_poly.type
_entity_poly.pdbx_seq_one_letter_code
_entity_poly.pdbx_strand_id
1 'polypeptide(L)'
;MIISAVETSDTKKIEAGKKIPKSGALVDTQNQKDERCIPIDKVGVRGLRFPIQVRDRARHHQDTIASVGMYVDLPHEFKGTHMSRFVEVLSSHGNLVHVEIIPQILQEMQSKLHAKNAHLEMEFPYFLEKTA
;
A
#
# COMPACT_ATOMS: atom_id res chain seq x y z
N MET A 1 -19.25 -16.00 -17.46
CA MET A 1 -19.97 -15.01 -18.27
C MET A 1 -18.91 -13.99 -18.73
N ILE A 2 -17.99 -14.43 -19.60
CA ILE A 2 -17.89 -14.25 -21.09
C ILE A 2 -17.62 -12.76 -21.40
N ILE A 3 -16.48 -12.37 -21.99
CA ILE A 3 -16.00 -12.73 -23.33
C ILE A 3 -14.49 -13.02 -23.38
N SER A 4 -14.15 -14.15 -24.04
CA SER A 4 -12.85 -14.45 -24.66
C SER A 4 -12.82 -13.96 -26.11
N ALA A 5 -11.64 -13.60 -26.66
CA ALA A 5 -11.38 -13.64 -28.10
C ALA A 5 -9.94 -14.12 -28.37
N VAL A 6 -9.78 -14.89 -29.44
CA VAL A 6 -8.68 -15.82 -29.80
C VAL A 6 -7.98 -15.39 -31.10
N GLU A 7 -6.64 -15.58 -31.12
CA GLU A 7 -5.64 -15.74 -32.20
C GLU A 7 -5.63 -14.93 -33.50
N THR A 8 -4.40 -14.57 -33.90
CA THR A 8 -3.89 -14.85 -35.26
C THR A 8 -2.36 -14.89 -35.24
N SER A 9 -1.81 -15.95 -35.82
CA SER A 9 -0.40 -16.22 -36.01
C SER A 9 0.06 -15.60 -37.32
N ASP A 10 1.16 -14.85 -37.32
CA ASP A 10 2.02 -14.79 -38.50
C ASP A 10 3.46 -14.39 -38.12
N THR A 11 4.37 -15.29 -38.48
CA THR A 11 5.82 -15.17 -38.32
C THR A 11 6.39 -14.13 -39.28
N LYS A 12 7.08 -13.10 -38.76
CA LYS A 12 8.05 -12.32 -39.53
C LYS A 12 9.32 -12.11 -38.71
N LYS A 13 10.40 -12.80 -39.10
CA LYS A 13 11.77 -12.48 -38.68
C LYS A 13 12.09 -11.03 -39.08
N ILE A 14 12.48 -10.19 -38.14
CA ILE A 14 13.12 -8.90 -38.41
C ILE A 14 14.25 -8.68 -37.39
N GLU A 15 15.46 -8.91 -37.90
CA GLU A 15 16.74 -8.21 -37.70
C GLU A 15 17.17 -7.69 -36.31
N ALA A 16 18.48 -7.84 -36.10
CA ALA A 16 19.24 -7.43 -34.94
C ALA A 16 19.11 -5.93 -34.61
N GLY A 17 19.07 -5.65 -33.29
CA GLY A 17 19.64 -4.43 -32.73
C GLY A 17 18.74 -3.19 -32.73
N LYS A 18 17.93 -3.05 -31.67
CA LYS A 18 17.64 -1.71 -31.13
C LYS A 18 17.69 -1.75 -29.61
N LYS A 19 18.81 -1.26 -29.06
CA LYS A 19 18.96 -1.03 -27.61
C LYS A 19 17.80 -0.13 -27.16
N ILE A 20 16.98 -0.62 -26.25
CA ILE A 20 16.00 0.21 -25.53
C ILE A 20 16.82 1.30 -24.83
N PRO A 21 16.63 2.60 -25.13
CA PRO A 21 17.36 3.64 -24.43
C PRO A 21 17.00 3.53 -22.95
N LYS A 22 18.01 3.41 -22.08
CA LYS A 22 17.83 3.53 -20.63
C LYS A 22 17.06 4.82 -20.40
N SER A 23 15.82 4.70 -19.92
CA SER A 23 15.03 5.84 -19.47
C SER A 23 15.92 6.67 -18.56
N GLY A 24 16.15 7.94 -18.94
CA GLY A 24 16.81 8.90 -18.07
C GLY A 24 16.14 8.84 -16.70
N ALA A 25 16.93 8.99 -15.63
CA ALA A 25 16.43 9.02 -14.27
C ALA A 25 15.23 9.97 -14.21
N LEU A 26 14.04 9.42 -14.06
CA LEU A 26 12.82 10.21 -13.96
C LEU A 26 12.99 11.06 -12.70
N VAL A 27 12.99 12.38 -12.89
CA VAL A 27 13.08 13.31 -11.78
C VAL A 27 11.84 13.10 -10.91
N ASP A 28 12.08 12.87 -9.63
CA ASP A 28 11.03 12.70 -8.64
C ASP A 28 10.29 14.03 -8.44
N THR A 29 9.17 14.18 -9.14
CA THR A 29 8.33 15.39 -9.08
C THR A 29 7.39 15.39 -7.88
N GLN A 30 7.20 14.25 -7.21
CA GLN A 30 6.29 14.14 -6.06
C GLN A 30 6.88 14.84 -4.83
N ASN A 31 8.20 14.82 -4.70
CA ASN A 31 8.92 15.48 -3.62
C ASN A 31 9.20 16.98 -3.86
N GLN A 32 8.65 17.58 -4.92
CA GLN A 32 8.83 19.01 -5.21
C GLN A 32 7.84 19.87 -4.43
N LYS A 33 8.18 21.16 -4.28
CA LYS A 33 7.36 22.16 -3.60
C LYS A 33 6.05 22.44 -4.33
N ASP A 34 4.90 22.32 -3.66
CA ASP A 34 3.61 22.68 -4.26
C ASP A 34 3.41 24.20 -4.23
N GLU A 35 3.27 24.81 -5.40
CA GLU A 35 3.04 26.26 -5.57
C GLU A 35 1.55 26.62 -5.63
N ARG A 36 0.67 25.62 -5.69
CA ARG A 36 -0.79 25.82 -5.85
C ARG A 36 -1.50 26.07 -4.51
N CYS A 37 -0.83 25.80 -3.39
CA CYS A 37 -1.34 26.00 -2.03
C CYS A 37 -2.70 25.30 -1.74
N ILE A 38 -3.02 24.20 -2.42
CA ILE A 38 -4.24 23.41 -2.13
C ILE A 38 -3.87 22.32 -1.11
N PRO A 39 -4.39 22.35 0.13
CA PRO A 39 -4.16 21.27 1.10
C PRO A 39 -4.69 19.94 0.57
N ILE A 40 -3.91 18.88 0.74
CA ILE A 40 -4.42 17.51 0.69
C ILE A 40 -4.61 17.04 2.13
N ASP A 41 -5.86 16.95 2.58
CA ASP A 41 -6.17 16.59 3.96
C ASP A 41 -5.64 15.19 4.32
N LYS A 42 -5.77 14.24 3.39
CA LYS A 42 -5.27 12.87 3.54
C LYS A 42 -4.86 12.28 2.21
N VAL A 43 -3.72 11.59 2.20
CA VAL A 43 -3.23 10.85 1.04
C VAL A 43 -2.69 9.49 1.46
N GLY A 44 -2.89 8.48 0.62
CA GLY A 44 -2.35 7.14 0.84
C GLY A 44 -3.01 6.07 -0.01
N VAL A 45 -3.03 4.84 0.48
CA VAL A 45 -3.49 3.65 -0.24
C VAL A 45 -4.70 3.02 0.46
N ARG A 46 -5.65 2.49 -0.31
CA ARG A 46 -6.84 1.80 0.19
C ARG A 46 -7.05 0.48 -0.53
N GLY A 47 -7.65 -0.50 0.16
CA GLY A 47 -8.08 -1.76 -0.45
C GLY A 47 -6.94 -2.77 -0.59
N LEU A 48 -5.87 -2.59 0.17
CA LEU A 48 -4.77 -3.55 0.23
C LEU A 48 -5.22 -4.76 1.03
N ARG A 49 -5.20 -5.94 0.43
CA ARG A 49 -5.49 -7.19 1.14
C ARG A 49 -4.22 -7.68 1.81
N PHE A 50 -4.25 -7.85 3.12
CA PHE A 50 -3.09 -8.29 3.89
C PHE A 50 -3.49 -9.34 4.94
N PRO A 51 -2.71 -10.43 5.09
CA PRO A 51 -2.92 -11.39 6.17
C PRO A 51 -2.61 -10.77 7.54
N ILE A 52 -3.52 -10.95 8.47
CA ILE A 52 -3.37 -10.45 9.84
C ILE A 52 -3.65 -11.56 10.85
N GLN A 53 -3.11 -11.38 12.05
CA GLN A 53 -3.42 -12.22 13.19
C GLN A 53 -4.04 -11.38 14.31
N VAL A 54 -5.21 -11.82 14.76
CA VAL A 54 -6.02 -11.15 15.78
C VAL A 54 -6.06 -12.01 17.03
N ARG A 55 -5.92 -11.38 18.19
CA ARG A 55 -6.01 -12.06 19.48
C ARG A 55 -7.46 -12.07 19.97
N ASP A 56 -7.95 -13.26 20.28
CA ASP A 56 -9.25 -13.48 20.89
C ASP A 56 -9.23 -13.21 22.41
N ARG A 57 -10.38 -12.88 22.99
CA ARG A 57 -10.59 -12.71 24.44
C ARG A 57 -10.25 -13.97 25.23
N ALA A 58 -10.44 -15.15 24.62
CA ALA A 58 -10.05 -16.44 25.18
C ALA A 58 -8.53 -16.71 25.11
N ARG A 59 -7.71 -15.72 24.71
CA ARG A 59 -6.26 -15.83 24.48
C ARG A 59 -5.85 -16.80 23.36
N HIS A 60 -6.76 -17.09 22.44
CA HIS A 60 -6.46 -17.76 21.18
C HIS A 60 -6.05 -16.74 20.10
N HIS A 61 -5.31 -17.19 19.10
CA HIS A 61 -4.96 -16.38 17.92
C HIS A 61 -5.82 -16.85 16.75
N GLN A 62 -6.35 -15.89 15.98
CA GLN A 62 -7.12 -16.14 14.76
C GLN A 62 -6.41 -15.47 13.59
N ASP A 63 -6.05 -16.26 12.58
CA ASP A 63 -5.50 -15.76 11.33
C ASP A 63 -6.65 -15.43 10.37
N THR A 64 -6.62 -14.25 9.77
CA THR A 64 -7.65 -13.78 8.83
C THR A 64 -7.05 -12.85 7.78
N ILE A 65 -7.83 -12.49 6.77
CA ILE A 65 -7.43 -11.51 5.74
C ILE A 65 -8.15 -10.20 6.03
N ALA A 66 -7.38 -9.11 6.12
CA ALA A 66 -7.91 -7.77 6.27
C ALA A 66 -7.84 -6.97 4.96
N SER A 67 -8.82 -6.10 4.76
CA SER A 67 -8.74 -4.96 3.86
C SER A 67 -8.13 -3.78 4.63
N VAL A 68 -7.00 -3.30 4.15
CA VAL A 68 -6.19 -2.27 4.82
C VAL A 68 -6.25 -0.96 4.03
N GLY A 69 -6.47 0.13 4.77
CA GLY A 69 -6.30 1.51 4.32
C GLY A 69 -5.21 2.19 5.14
N MET A 70 -4.30 2.90 4.48
CA MET A 70 -3.21 3.64 5.13
C MET A 70 -3.16 5.05 4.57
N TYR A 71 -3.12 6.04 5.46
CA TYR A 71 -3.18 7.46 5.10
C TYR A 71 -2.25 8.29 5.98
N VAL A 72 -1.76 9.40 5.42
CA VAL A 72 -1.06 10.45 6.17
C VAL A 72 -1.57 11.82 5.78
N ASP A 73 -1.37 12.81 6.64
CA ASP A 73 -1.50 14.21 6.23
C ASP A 73 -0.30 14.59 5.36
N LEU A 74 -0.56 15.33 4.28
CA LEU A 74 0.50 15.81 3.40
C LEU A 74 0.85 17.25 3.81
N PRO A 75 2.06 17.53 4.31
CA PRO A 75 2.49 18.90 4.53
C PRO A 75 2.43 19.66 3.20
N HIS A 76 1.98 20.93 3.24
CA HIS A 76 1.82 21.79 2.06
C HIS A 76 3.08 21.96 1.21
N GLU A 77 4.25 21.64 1.77
CA GLU A 77 5.54 21.73 1.10
C GLU A 77 5.79 20.60 0.09
N PHE A 78 4.94 19.56 0.03
CA PHE A 78 5.10 18.42 -0.88
C PHE A 78 3.99 18.38 -1.92
N LYS A 79 4.34 18.16 -3.20
CA LYS A 79 3.39 17.91 -4.29
C LYS A 79 2.70 16.54 -4.19
N GLY A 80 3.29 15.58 -3.49
CA GLY A 80 2.74 14.24 -3.30
C GLY A 80 3.56 13.36 -2.36
N THR A 81 2.98 12.22 -2.00
CA THR A 81 3.65 11.16 -1.25
C THR A 81 4.00 9.99 -2.18
N HIS A 82 5.10 9.29 -1.90
CA HIS A 82 5.44 8.07 -2.62
C HIS A 82 4.57 6.93 -2.11
N MET A 83 3.59 6.56 -2.92
CA MET A 83 2.60 5.52 -2.58
C MET A 83 3.25 4.16 -2.23
N SER A 84 4.42 3.84 -2.81
CA SER A 84 5.14 2.60 -2.50
C SER A 84 5.62 2.54 -1.05
N ARG A 85 5.92 3.70 -0.44
CA ARG A 85 6.42 3.76 0.95
C ARG A 85 5.43 3.23 1.97
N PHE A 86 4.13 3.33 1.70
CA PHE A 86 3.10 2.72 2.55
C PHE A 86 3.21 1.20 2.57
N VAL A 87 3.36 0.59 1.39
CA VAL A 87 3.48 -0.87 1.26
C VAL A 87 4.82 -1.36 1.81
N GLU A 88 5.89 -0.58 1.64
CA GLU A 88 7.21 -0.85 2.23
C GLU A 88 7.16 -0.86 3.76
N VAL A 89 6.48 0.12 4.38
CA VAL A 89 6.28 0.16 5.85
C VAL A 89 5.45 -1.02 6.31
N LEU A 90 4.40 -1.39 5.59
CA LEU A 90 3.59 -2.54 5.99
C LEU A 90 4.39 -3.85 5.88
N SER A 91 5.16 -4.01 4.79
CA SER A 91 5.93 -5.21 4.52
C SER A 91 7.19 -5.35 5.40
N SER A 92 7.73 -4.25 5.93
CA SER A 92 8.88 -4.29 6.86
C SER A 92 8.53 -4.99 8.18
N HIS A 93 7.24 -5.02 8.53
CA HIS A 93 6.72 -5.69 9.72
C HIS A 93 6.40 -7.17 9.48
N GLY A 94 6.77 -7.71 8.31
CA GLY A 94 6.64 -9.13 7.97
C GLY A 94 5.40 -9.48 7.16
N ASN A 95 5.30 -10.77 6.81
CA ASN A 95 4.20 -11.31 5.99
C ASN A 95 2.90 -11.53 6.78
N LEU A 96 2.87 -11.23 8.08
CA LEU A 96 1.72 -11.39 8.96
C LEU A 96 1.72 -10.24 9.96
N VAL A 97 0.67 -9.42 9.94
CA VAL A 97 0.56 -8.29 10.87
C VAL A 97 -0.23 -8.68 12.10
N HIS A 98 0.37 -8.53 13.27
CA HIS A 98 -0.33 -8.65 14.55
C HIS A 98 -0.97 -7.32 14.93
N VAL A 99 -2.18 -7.33 15.49
CA VAL A 99 -2.83 -6.08 15.95
C VAL A 99 -1.97 -5.31 16.97
N GLU A 100 -1.13 -6.02 17.74
CA GLU A 100 -0.24 -5.44 18.75
C GLU A 100 0.88 -4.55 18.15
N ILE A 101 1.25 -4.75 16.87
CA ILE A 101 2.31 -3.97 16.21
C ILE A 101 1.80 -2.73 15.46
N ILE A 102 0.48 -2.49 15.42
CA ILE A 102 -0.12 -1.32 14.76
C ILE A 102 0.51 0.02 15.21
N PRO A 103 0.78 0.27 16.51
CA PRO A 103 1.38 1.53 16.93
C PRO A 103 2.77 1.76 16.30
N GLN A 104 3.55 0.70 16.10
CA GLN A 104 4.87 0.76 15.48
C GLN A 104 4.75 1.09 13.99
N ILE A 105 3.81 0.45 13.28
CA ILE A 105 3.50 0.75 11.88
C ILE A 105 3.15 2.24 11.71
N LEU A 106 2.26 2.78 12.57
CA LEU A 106 1.86 4.18 12.53
C LEU A 106 3.02 5.16 12.80
N GLN A 107 3.93 4.81 13.70
CA GLN A 107 5.14 5.61 13.98
C GLN A 107 6.11 5.57 12.79
N GLU A 108 6.32 4.40 12.21
CA GLU A 108 7.20 4.25 11.04
C GLU A 108 6.62 4.98 9.82
N MET A 109 5.30 4.94 9.63
CA MET A 109 4.61 5.74 8.60
C MET A 109 4.88 7.23 8.78
N GLN A 110 4.67 7.79 9.99
CA GLN A 110 4.95 9.22 10.25
C GLN A 110 6.40 9.58 9.93
N SER A 111 7.35 8.76 10.38
CA SER A 111 8.78 9.01 10.17
C SER A 111 9.19 8.92 8.69
N LYS A 112 8.76 7.88 7.97
CA LYS A 112 9.18 7.64 6.57
C LYS A 112 8.45 8.52 5.56
N LEU A 113 7.25 8.98 5.90
CA LEU A 113 6.43 9.83 5.04
C LEU A 113 6.49 11.31 5.44
N HIS A 114 7.29 11.65 6.47
CA HIS A 114 7.46 13.00 7.00
C HIS A 114 6.13 13.70 7.32
N ALA A 115 5.21 12.95 7.91
CA ALA A 115 3.86 13.37 8.21
C ALA A 115 3.67 13.56 9.72
N LYS A 116 2.75 14.47 10.10
CA LYS A 116 2.45 14.73 11.51
C LYS A 116 1.43 13.72 12.05
N ASN A 117 0.53 13.25 11.19
CA ASN A 117 -0.53 12.32 11.53
C ASN A 117 -0.50 11.13 10.55
N ALA A 118 -0.68 9.92 11.09
CA ALA A 118 -0.89 8.72 10.30
C ALA A 118 -2.19 8.04 10.73
N HIS A 119 -2.88 7.45 9.76
CA HIS A 119 -4.10 6.70 9.95
C HIS A 119 -3.96 5.32 9.31
N LEU A 120 -4.37 4.29 10.06
CA LEU A 120 -4.46 2.92 9.60
C LEU A 120 -5.90 2.45 9.84
N GLU A 121 -6.54 1.98 8.78
CA GLU A 121 -7.85 1.35 8.83
C GLU A 121 -7.68 -0.12 8.46
N MET A 122 -8.26 -1.03 9.25
CA MET A 122 -8.27 -2.46 8.95
C MET A 122 -9.66 -3.02 9.16
N GLU A 123 -10.18 -3.65 8.13
CA GLU A 123 -11.49 -4.30 8.12
C GLU A 123 -11.30 -5.79 7.86
N PHE A 124 -11.82 -6.65 8.74
CA PHE A 124 -11.68 -8.10 8.65
C PHE A 124 -12.87 -8.81 9.30
N PRO A 125 -13.19 -10.03 8.83
CA PRO A 125 -14.16 -10.88 9.50
C PRO A 125 -13.57 -11.41 10.82
N TYR A 126 -14.35 -11.34 11.91
CA TYR A 126 -14.00 -11.87 13.22
C TYR A 126 -14.96 -13.01 13.61
N PHE A 127 -14.39 -14.16 13.98
CA PHE A 127 -15.17 -15.33 14.35
C PHE A 127 -15.26 -15.44 15.88
N LEU A 128 -16.48 -15.55 16.38
CA LEU A 128 -16.75 -15.77 17.80
C LEU A 128 -17.42 -17.13 17.97
N GLU A 129 -16.76 -18.03 18.69
CA GLU A 129 -17.37 -19.29 19.10
C GLU A 129 -18.36 -19.03 20.24
N LYS A 130 -19.58 -19.57 20.12
CA LYS A 130 -20.60 -19.55 21.17
C LYS A 130 -20.99 -20.98 21.48
N THR A 131 -20.96 -21.33 22.76
CA THR A 131 -21.50 -22.62 23.23
C THR A 131 -23.02 -22.61 23.06
N ALA A 132 -23.57 -23.69 22.51
CA ALA A 132 -25.02 -23.87 22.28
C ALA A 132 -25.77 -24.14 23.59
#